data_AF-R4KGM2-F1
#
_entry.id   AF-R4KGM2-F1
#
_cell.length_a   1.000
_cell.length_b   1.000
_cell.length_c   1.000
_cell.angle_alpha   90.00
_cell.angle_beta   90.00
_cell.angle_gamma   90.00
#
_symmetry.space_group_name_H-M   'P 1'
#
loop_
_entity.id
_entity.type
_entity.pdbx_description
1 polymer ?
#
loop_
_entity_poly.entity_id
_entity_poly.type
_entity_poly.pdbx_seq_one_letter_code
_entity_poly.pdbx_strand_id
1 'polypeptide(L)' 'MTVEEKARMKAELKKADAMYFIMKWHNDLYEVASSLTEDNQCTKEVAAASVIEVMKEMQEEIAGRSRGEFDVAG' A
#
# COMPACT_ATOMS: atom_id res chain seq x y z
N MET A 1 21.95 0.70 -23.29
CA MET A 1 21.74 1.21 -21.93
C MET A 1 23.09 1.49 -21.30
N THR A 2 23.40 2.74 -21.02
CA THR A 2 24.65 3.16 -20.37
C THR A 2 24.61 2.87 -18.87
N VAL A 3 25.76 2.94 -18.20
CA VAL A 3 25.87 2.78 -16.74
C VAL A 3 25.04 3.86 -16.03
N GLU A 4 25.03 5.09 -16.55
CA GLU A 4 24.23 6.20 -16.03
C GLU A 4 22.72 5.97 -16.20
N GLU A 5 22.28 5.47 -17.36
CA GLU A 5 20.88 5.13 -17.59
C GLU A 5 20.39 4.03 -16.65
N LYS A 6 21.24 3.01 -16.40
CA LYS A 6 20.95 1.93 -15.45
C LYS A 6 20.82 2.45 -14.01
N ALA A 7 21.69 3.37 -13.60
CA ALA A 7 21.65 3.98 -12.28
C ALA A 7 20.38 4.84 -12.09
N ARG A 8 20.00 5.62 -13.10
CA ARG A 8 18.77 6.42 -13.11
C ARG A 8 17.53 5.55 -13.03
N MET A 9 17.45 4.48 -13.83
CA MET A 9 16.31 3.55 -13.78
C MET A 9 16.19 2.87 -12.42
N LYS A 10 17.31 2.51 -11.77
CA LYS A 10 17.30 1.92 -10.43
C LYS A 10 16.78 2.91 -9.37
N ALA A 11 17.10 4.20 -9.49
CA ALA A 11 16.60 5.24 -8.59
C ALA A 11 15.08 5.46 -8.77
N GLU A 12 14.60 5.53 -10.02
CA GLU A 12 13.17 5.64 -10.34
C GLU A 12 12.39 4.40 -9.85
N LEU A 13 12.95 3.20 -10.02
CA LEU A 13 12.35 1.96 -9.49
C LEU A 13 12.23 1.99 -7.97
N LYS A 14 13.26 2.45 -7.26
CA LYS A 14 13.22 2.57 -5.79
C LYS A 14 12.17 3.59 -5.33
N LYS A 15 11.99 4.69 -6.08
CA LYS A 15 10.96 5.69 -5.82
C LYS A 15 9.55 5.14 -6.08
N ALA A 16 9.37 4.42 -7.18
CA ALA A 16 8.11 3.77 -7.51
C ALA A 16 7.73 2.70 -6.47
N ASP A 17 8.69 1.90 -6.01
CA ASP A 17 8.46 0.89 -4.97
C ASP A 17 8.03 1.52 -3.64
N ALA A 18 8.65 2.65 -3.26
CA ALA A 18 8.24 3.40 -2.08
C ALA A 18 6.83 3.99 -2.20
N MET A 19 6.40 4.37 -3.41
CA MET A 19 5.08 4.94 -3.66
C MET A 19 3.99 3.88 -3.86
N TYR A 20 4.34 2.68 -4.30
CA TYR A 20 3.40 1.62 -4.66
C TYR A 20 2.42 1.28 -3.53
N PHE A 21 2.92 1.02 -2.33
CA PHE A 21 2.08 0.64 -1.18
C PHE A 21 1.17 1.77 -0.72
N ILE A 22 1.68 3.01 -0.71
CA ILE A 22 0.90 4.19 -0.36
C ILE A 22 -0.27 4.34 -1.35
N MET A 23 -0.01 4.11 -2.64
CA MET A 23 -1.05 4.19 -3.68
C MET A 23 -2.04 3.03 -3.59
N LYS A 24 -1.59 1.81 -3.27
CA LYS A 24 -2.44 0.64 -3.01
C LYS A 24 -3.46 0.97 -1.91
N TRP A 25 -2.99 1.32 -0.72
CA TRP A 25 -3.86 1.59 0.42
C TRP A 25 -4.79 2.80 0.19
N HIS A 26 -4.31 3.81 -0.54
CA HIS A 26 -5.15 4.93 -0.95
C HIS A 26 -6.32 4.48 -1.83
N ASN A 27 -6.05 3.62 -2.82
CA ASN A 27 -7.08 3.09 -3.71
C ASN A 27 -8.06 2.17 -2.95
N ASP A 28 -7.55 1.28 -2.09
CA ASP A 28 -8.40 0.37 -1.30
C ASP A 28 -9.37 1.17 -0.41
N LEU A 29 -8.88 2.20 0.28
CA LEU A 29 -9.72 3.10 1.09
C LEU A 29 -10.69 3.92 0.24
N TYR A 30 -10.27 4.33 -0.97
CA TYR A 30 -11.12 5.06 -1.90
C TYR A 30 -12.29 4.20 -2.39
N GLU A 31 -12.07 2.91 -2.68
CA GLU A 31 -13.14 1.97 -3.05
C GLU A 31 -14.15 1.80 -1.92
N VAL A 32 -13.69 1.65 -0.68
CA VAL A 32 -14.57 1.58 0.49
C VAL A 32 -15.39 2.86 0.64
N ALA A 33 -14.75 4.03 0.52
CA ALA A 33 -15.44 5.32 0.58
C ALA A 33 -16.46 5.52 -0.55
N SER A 34 -16.12 5.09 -1.77
CA SER A 34 -16.99 5.18 -2.94
C SER A 34 -18.23 4.29 -2.77
N SER A 35 -18.05 3.08 -2.22
CA SER A 35 -19.16 2.16 -1.91
C SER A 35 -20.15 2.74 -0.90
N LEU A 36 -19.67 3.55 0.05
CA LEU A 36 -20.52 4.25 1.03
C LEU A 36 -21.33 5.39 0.41
N THR A 37 -20.81 6.01 -0.66
CA THR A 37 -21.46 7.15 -1.33
C THR A 37 -22.40 6.73 -2.46
N GLU A 38 -22.12 5.61 -3.11
CA GLU A 38 -22.85 5.17 -4.31
C GLU A 38 -23.89 4.07 -4.03
N ASP A 39 -23.72 3.30 -2.94
CA ASP A 39 -24.58 2.14 -2.67
C ASP A 39 -25.55 2.39 -1.50
N ASN A 40 -26.85 2.35 -1.80
CA ASN A 40 -27.91 2.51 -0.79
C ASN A 40 -28.01 1.30 0.17
N GLN A 41 -27.27 0.21 -0.08
CA GLN A 41 -27.28 -0.99 0.75
C GLN A 41 -26.03 -1.16 1.63
N CYS A 42 -24.96 -0.38 1.40
CA CYS A 42 -23.77 -0.46 2.23
C CYS A 42 -24.05 0.16 3.60
N THR A 43 -24.17 -0.70 4.61
CA THR A 43 -24.36 -0.27 5.99
C THR A 43 -23.05 0.28 6.55
N LYS A 44 -23.14 1.22 7.49
CA LYS A 44 -21.95 1.83 8.12
C LYS A 44 -21.07 0.78 8.81
N GLU A 45 -21.69 -0.29 9.30
CA GLU A 45 -21.03 -1.43 9.93
C GLU A 45 -20.17 -2.22 8.93
N VAL A 46 -20.67 -2.46 7.72
CA VAL A 46 -19.91 -3.16 6.66
C VAL A 46 -18.71 -2.31 6.22
N ALA A 47 -18.90 -1.02 5.99
CA ALA A 47 -17.79 -0.16 5.61
C ALA A 47 -16.75 -0.01 6.72
N ALA A 48 -17.17 0.06 7.98
CA ALA A 48 -16.25 0.07 9.11
C ALA A 48 -15.41 -1.22 9.16
N ALA A 49 -16.01 -2.37 8.88
CA ALA A 49 -15.28 -3.64 8.80
C ALA A 49 -14.25 -3.63 7.65
N SER A 50 -14.63 -3.13 6.46
CA SER A 50 -13.71 -3.03 5.32
C SER A 50 -12.55 -2.06 5.58
N VAL A 51 -12.79 -0.92 6.24
CA VAL A 51 -11.69 -0.02 6.66
C VAL A 51 -10.74 -0.71 7.63
N ILE A 52 -11.27 -1.47 8.60
CA ILE A 52 -10.45 -2.22 9.56
C ILE A 52 -9.60 -3.29 8.84
N GLU A 53 -10.15 -3.95 7.83
CA GLU A 53 -9.42 -4.93 7.02
C GLU A 53 -8.24 -4.30 6.27
N VAL A 54 -8.48 -3.19 5.56
CA VAL A 54 -7.42 -2.42 4.90
C VAL A 54 -6.35 -1.96 5.90
N MET A 55 -6.76 -1.54 7.10
CA MET A 55 -5.83 -1.17 8.17
C MET A 55 -5.00 -2.33 8.71
N LYS A 56 -5.55 -3.55 8.77
CA LYS A 56 -4.80 -4.74 9.19
C LYS A 56 -3.77 -5.13 8.14
N GLU A 57 -4.14 -5.15 6.86
CA GLU A 57 -3.19 -5.40 5.77
C GLU A 57 -2.04 -4.39 5.79
N MET A 58 -2.35 -3.10 5.97
CA MET A 58 -1.35 -2.05 6.18
C MET A 58 -0.36 -2.40 7.30
N GLN A 59 -0.86 -2.80 8.46
CA GLN A 59 -0.04 -3.13 9.61
C GLN A 59 0.84 -4.35 9.38
N GLU A 60 0.31 -5.39 8.73
CA GLU A 60 1.05 -6.61 8.38
C GLU A 60 2.17 -6.33 7.37
N GLU A 61 1.90 -5.53 6.34
CA GLU A 61 2.90 -5.14 5.33
C GLU A 61 4.02 -4.28 5.96
N ILE A 62 3.67 -3.35 6.86
CA ILE A 62 4.66 -2.55 7.61
C ILE A 62 5.49 -3.45 8.53
N ALA A 63 4.85 -4.36 9.28
CA ALA A 63 5.52 -5.27 10.22
C ALA A 63 6.36 -6.34 9.52
N GLY A 64 5.98 -6.76 8.30
CA GLY A 64 6.78 -7.65 7.46
C GLY A 64 8.04 -6.97 6.94
N ARG A 65 7.96 -5.67 6.60
CA ARG A 65 9.11 -4.89 6.14
C ARG A 65 10.10 -4.56 7.26
N SER A 66 9.65 -4.26 8.48
CA SER A 66 10.55 -3.99 9.60
C SER A 66 11.40 -5.20 10.00
N ARG A 67 10.93 -6.43 9.72
CA ARG A 67 11.73 -7.66 9.91
C ARG A 67 12.74 -7.89 8.78
N GLY A 68 12.39 -7.57 7.53
CA GLY A 68 13.29 -7.73 6.37
C GLY A 68 14.51 -6.81 6.37
N GLU A 69 14.47 -5.69 7.10
CA GLU A 69 15.61 -4.75 7.21
C GLU A 69 16.69 -5.18 8.22
N PHE A 70 16.42 -6.16 9.10
CA PHE A 70 17.40 -6.64 10.10
C PHE A 70 18.20 -7.88 9.68
N ASP A 71 17.78 -8.64 8.68
CA ASP A 71 18.44 -9.89 8.25
C ASP A 71 19.59 -9.69 7.23
N VAL A 72 19.88 -8.46 6.80
CA VAL A 72 20.98 -8.16 5.86
C VAL A 72 22.31 -7.85 6.59
N ALA A 73 22.34 -7.95 7.91
CA ALA A 73 23.51 -7.65 8.75
C ALA A 73 24.11 -8.89 9.46
N GLY A 74 23.93 -10.09 8.89
CA GLY A 74 24.55 -11.34 9.33
C GLY A 74 25.78 -11.71 8.50
#